data_AF-A3MVJ3-F1
#
_entry.id   AF-A3MVJ3-F1
#
_cell.length_a   1.000
_cell.length_b   1.000
_cell.length_c   1.000
_cell.angle_alpha   90.00
_cell.angle_beta   90.00
_cell.angle_gamma   90.00
#
_symmetry.space_group_name_H-M   'P 1'
#
loop_
_entity.id
_entity.type
_entity.pdbx_description
1 polymer ?
#
loop_
_entity_poly.entity_id
_entity_poly.type
_entity_poly.pdbx_seq_one_letter_code
_entity_poly.pdbx_strand_id
1 'polypeptide(L)'
;MRFLPSLAGLSAGIALALLGLGQAALWALAATGVFHALFQKPQALCAKGGGCEKVLSSPYARPFGVPMEVLGAAWFIGVLPAYYLGAGQLWAFIGIAGVAVLTAIEAKLRAFCAYCTVAHLIGLAAAALLLSA
;
A
#
# COMPACT_ATOMS: atom_id res chain seq x y z
N MET A 1 0.65 -12.47 13.78
CA MET A 1 -0.20 -13.35 12.94
C MET A 1 -1.31 -12.64 12.16
N ARG A 2 -1.64 -11.35 12.41
CA ARG A 2 -2.73 -10.64 11.70
C ARG A 2 -2.36 -10.01 10.34
N PHE A 3 -1.08 -9.89 10.00
CA PHE A 3 -0.65 -9.52 8.63
C PHE A 3 -0.71 -10.68 7.64
N LEU A 4 -0.96 -11.91 8.11
CA LEU A 4 -0.99 -13.11 7.29
C LEU A 4 -1.88 -12.99 6.04
N PRO A 5 -3.13 -12.47 6.09
CA PRO A 5 -3.94 -12.32 4.89
C PRO A 5 -3.35 -11.32 3.89
N SER A 6 -2.79 -10.20 4.35
CA SER A 6 -2.16 -9.21 3.46
C SER A 6 -0.86 -9.72 2.85
N LEU A 7 -0.05 -10.45 3.62
CA LEU A 7 1.19 -11.07 3.12
C LEU A 7 0.89 -12.21 2.15
N ALA A 8 -0.14 -13.02 2.41
CA ALA A 8 -0.60 -14.06 1.50
C ALA A 8 -1.17 -13.47 0.21
N GLY A 9 -1.94 -12.38 0.29
CA GLY A 9 -2.44 -11.66 -0.87
C GLY A 9 -1.31 -11.05 -1.72
N LEU A 10 -0.31 -10.46 -1.07
CA LEU A 10 0.91 -9.95 -1.72
C LEU A 10 1.67 -11.07 -2.44
N SER A 11 1.95 -12.19 -1.75
CA SER A 11 2.68 -13.30 -2.35
C SER A 11 1.91 -13.96 -3.49
N ALA A 12 0.60 -14.11 -3.36
CA ALA A 12 -0.26 -14.59 -4.44
C ALA A 12 -0.24 -13.65 -5.65
N GLY A 13 -0.33 -12.33 -5.44
CA GLY A 13 -0.22 -11.34 -6.50
C GLY A 13 1.13 -11.41 -7.24
N ILE A 14 2.23 -11.52 -6.51
CA ILE A 14 3.58 -11.68 -7.09
C ILE A 14 3.67 -13.01 -7.85
N ALA A 15 3.16 -14.12 -7.30
CA ALA A 15 3.18 -15.41 -7.98
C ALA A 15 2.39 -15.38 -9.30
N LEU A 16 1.21 -14.76 -9.31
CA LEU A 16 0.41 -14.56 -10.53
C LEU A 16 1.17 -13.74 -11.57
N ALA A 17 1.88 -12.69 -11.16
CA ALA A 17 2.71 -11.89 -12.05
C ALA A 17 3.83 -12.72 -12.68
N LEU A 18 4.53 -13.53 -11.89
CA LEU A 18 5.61 -14.41 -12.37
C LEU A 18 5.10 -15.50 -13.33
N LEU A 19 3.84 -15.89 -13.22
CA LEU A 19 3.18 -16.82 -14.15
C LEU A 19 2.65 -16.14 -15.43
N GLY A 20 2.92 -14.84 -15.63
CA GLY A 20 2.42 -14.08 -16.79
C GLY A 20 0.96 -13.65 -16.69
N LEU A 21 0.31 -13.86 -15.54
CA LEU A 21 -1.09 -13.51 -15.30
C LEU A 21 -1.20 -12.06 -14.77
N GLY A 22 -0.61 -11.10 -15.50
CA GLY A 22 -0.45 -9.71 -15.04
C GLY A 22 -1.75 -9.02 -14.63
N GLN A 23 -2.84 -9.22 -15.39
CA GLN A 23 -4.15 -8.67 -15.05
C GLN A 23 -4.71 -9.27 -13.74
N ALA A 24 -4.60 -10.59 -13.55
CA ALA A 24 -5.04 -11.23 -12.31
C ALA A 24 -4.20 -10.78 -11.11
N ALA A 25 -2.89 -10.59 -11.32
CA ALA A 25 -1.99 -10.04 -10.31
C ALA A 25 -2.38 -8.62 -9.89
N LEU A 26 -2.72 -7.74 -10.83
CA LEU A 26 -3.21 -6.39 -10.54
C LEU A 26 -4.49 -6.41 -9.71
N TRP A 27 -5.46 -7.24 -10.08
CA TRP A 27 -6.69 -7.43 -9.30
C TRP A 27 -6.40 -7.91 -7.88
N ALA A 28 -5.54 -8.93 -7.73
CA ALA A 28 -5.17 -9.48 -6.43
C ALA A 28 -4.47 -8.43 -5.54
N LEU A 29 -3.51 -7.68 -6.10
CA LEU A 29 -2.76 -6.65 -5.36
C LEU A 29 -3.65 -5.45 -5.01
N ALA A 30 -4.50 -4.99 -5.93
CA ALA A 30 -5.45 -3.91 -5.67
C ALA A 30 -6.43 -4.29 -4.55
N ALA A 31 -7.06 -5.48 -4.64
CA ALA A 31 -7.97 -5.96 -3.62
C ALA A 31 -7.28 -6.14 -2.26
N THR A 32 -6.07 -6.70 -2.25
CA THR A 32 -5.26 -6.86 -1.03
C THR A 32 -4.91 -5.50 -0.42
N GLY A 33 -4.55 -4.52 -1.23
CA GLY A 33 -4.23 -3.15 -0.80
C GLY A 33 -5.43 -2.43 -0.19
N VAL A 34 -6.60 -2.49 -0.83
CA VAL A 34 -7.85 -1.94 -0.29
C VAL A 34 -8.21 -2.63 1.02
N PHE A 35 -8.14 -3.97 1.06
CA PHE A 35 -8.45 -4.72 2.26
C PHE A 35 -7.51 -4.35 3.41
N HIS A 36 -6.21 -4.29 3.14
CA HIS A 36 -5.19 -3.89 4.10
C HIS A 36 -5.45 -2.48 4.64
N ALA A 37 -5.68 -1.51 3.75
CA ALA A 37 -5.91 -0.12 4.12
C ALA A 37 -7.17 0.06 4.98
N LEU A 38 -8.29 -0.57 4.63
CA LEU A 38 -9.57 -0.28 5.26
C LEU A 38 -9.89 -1.17 6.47
N PHE A 39 -9.43 -2.42 6.48
CA PHE A 39 -9.90 -3.43 7.45
C PHE A 39 -8.83 -3.93 8.41
N GLN A 40 -7.54 -3.71 8.15
CA GLN A 40 -6.46 -4.17 9.03
C GLN A 40 -6.01 -3.10 10.05
N LYS A 41 -6.96 -2.27 10.54
CA LYS A 41 -6.63 -1.11 11.35
C LYS A 41 -5.81 -1.47 12.62
N PRO A 42 -4.79 -0.68 12.97
CA PRO A 42 -3.67 -1.09 13.81
C PRO A 42 -3.89 -0.95 15.33
N GLN A 43 -5.12 -0.69 15.79
CA GLN A 43 -5.39 -0.34 17.19
C GLN A 43 -5.00 -1.46 18.18
N ALA A 44 -4.99 -2.73 17.76
CA ALA A 44 -4.51 -3.85 18.57
C ALA A 44 -3.06 -4.30 18.27
N LEU A 45 -2.42 -3.70 17.26
CA LEU A 45 -1.11 -4.12 16.72
C LEU A 45 0.02 -3.12 17.03
N CYS A 46 -0.30 -1.90 17.46
CA CYS A 46 0.65 -0.94 18.02
C CYS A 46 1.15 -1.33 19.43
N ALA A 47 1.14 -2.61 19.80
CA ALA A 47 1.75 -3.05 21.05
C ALA A 47 3.29 -2.92 20.94
N LYS A 48 3.85 -2.09 21.83
CA LYS A 48 5.28 -1.79 22.11
C LYS A 48 6.30 -2.28 21.06
N GLY A 49 6.88 -1.33 20.33
CA GLY A 49 8.14 -1.50 19.57
C GLY A 49 8.03 -1.45 18.04
N GLY A 50 6.81 -1.53 17.48
CA GLY A 50 6.61 -1.58 16.02
C GLY A 50 6.57 -0.23 15.30
N GLY A 51 6.96 0.88 15.94
CA GLY A 51 7.02 2.24 15.35
C GLY A 51 5.67 2.89 15.00
N CYS A 52 4.62 2.11 14.82
CA CYS A 52 3.31 2.56 14.35
C CYS A 52 2.63 3.57 15.29
N GLU A 53 2.82 3.48 16.60
CA GLU A 53 2.24 4.45 17.54
C GLU A 53 2.73 5.88 17.26
N LYS A 54 4.02 6.05 16.94
CA LYS A 54 4.59 7.37 16.60
C LYS A 54 4.16 7.85 15.22
N VAL A 55 4.10 6.96 14.23
CA VAL A 55 3.68 7.31 12.86
C VAL A 55 2.21 7.71 12.83
N LEU A 56 1.34 6.93 13.47
CA LEU A 56 -0.11 7.11 13.44
C LEU A 56 -0.61 8.24 14.35
N SER A 57 0.15 8.62 15.37
CA SER A 57 -0.12 9.81 16.19
C SER A 57 0.45 11.10 15.59
N SER A 58 1.23 11.00 14.51
CA SER A 58 1.82 12.18 13.87
C SER A 58 0.79 12.97 13.06
N PRO A 59 1.02 14.27 12.82
CA PRO A 59 0.18 15.06 11.92
C PRO A 59 0.11 14.51 10.49
N TYR A 60 1.12 13.72 10.08
CA TYR A 60 1.20 13.11 8.76
C TYR A 60 0.26 11.91 8.59
N ALA A 61 -0.31 11.38 9.66
CA ALA A 61 -1.32 10.31 9.58
C ALA A 61 -2.66 10.83 9.03
N ARG A 62 -2.88 12.15 9.03
CA ARG A 62 -4.10 12.79 8.55
C ARG A 62 -3.81 14.06 7.73
N PRO A 63 -3.12 13.94 6.58
CA PRO A 63 -2.83 15.10 5.75
C PRO A 63 -4.13 15.80 5.34
N PHE A 64 -4.20 17.12 5.53
CA PHE A 64 -5.40 17.93 5.30
C PHE A 64 -6.67 17.43 6.03
N GLY A 65 -6.51 16.69 7.13
CA GLY A 65 -7.60 16.11 7.91
C GLY A 65 -8.10 14.75 7.40
N VAL A 66 -7.67 14.31 6.21
CA VAL A 66 -8.08 13.04 5.60
C VAL A 66 -7.22 11.90 6.16
N PRO A 67 -7.82 10.84 6.73
CA PRO A 67 -7.05 9.70 7.22
C PRO A 67 -6.22 9.06 6.11
N MET A 68 -4.94 8.80 6.39
CA MET A 68 -4.01 8.26 5.40
C MET A 68 -4.47 6.90 4.85
N GLU A 69 -5.18 6.10 5.64
CA GLU A 69 -5.77 4.86 5.16
C GLU A 69 -6.80 5.05 4.04
N VAL A 70 -7.53 6.16 4.04
CA VAL A 70 -8.52 6.49 3.00
C VAL A 70 -7.79 6.88 1.72
N LEU A 71 -6.72 7.66 1.84
CA LEU A 71 -5.88 8.04 0.69
C LEU A 71 -5.19 6.82 0.07
N GLY A 72 -4.66 5.93 0.89
CA GLY A 72 -4.08 4.67 0.44
C GLY A 72 -5.11 3.78 -0.28
N ALA A 73 -6.30 3.61 0.32
CA ALA A 73 -7.37 2.84 -0.30
C ALA A 73 -7.81 3.46 -1.63
N ALA A 74 -7.93 4.78 -1.72
CA ALA A 74 -8.25 5.48 -2.96
C ALA A 74 -7.21 5.20 -4.06
N TRP A 75 -5.92 5.20 -3.72
CA TRP A 75 -4.88 4.83 -4.68
C TRP A 75 -5.02 3.39 -5.19
N PHE A 76 -5.25 2.43 -4.29
CA PHE A 76 -5.45 1.03 -4.65
C PHE A 76 -6.72 0.79 -5.48
N ILE A 77 -7.83 1.48 -5.18
CA ILE A 77 -9.05 1.44 -5.98
C ILE A 77 -8.77 1.96 -7.39
N GLY A 78 -7.95 3.01 -7.52
CA GLY A 78 -7.60 3.61 -8.81
C GLY A 78 -6.66 2.78 -9.68
N VAL A 79 -6.02 1.72 -9.16
CA VAL A 79 -5.10 0.85 -9.92
C VAL A 79 -5.79 0.26 -11.16
N LEU A 80 -6.99 -0.27 -11.00
CA LEU A 80 -7.70 -0.94 -12.09
C LEU A 80 -8.27 0.04 -13.12
N PRO A 81 -8.96 1.13 -12.75
CA PRO A 81 -9.31 2.19 -13.69
C PRO A 81 -8.09 2.75 -14.43
N ALA A 82 -6.98 3.01 -13.74
CA ALA A 82 -5.76 3.51 -14.38
C ALA A 82 -5.21 2.54 -15.44
N TYR A 83 -5.21 1.23 -15.14
CA TYR A 83 -4.84 0.19 -16.09
C TYR A 83 -5.75 0.22 -17.33
N TYR A 84 -7.08 0.15 -17.16
CA TYR A 84 -8.02 0.07 -18.29
C TYR A 84 -8.15 1.36 -19.10
N LEU A 85 -7.88 2.52 -18.50
CA LEU A 85 -7.92 3.82 -19.18
C LEU A 85 -6.58 4.22 -19.82
N GLY A 86 -5.56 3.35 -19.78
CA GLY A 86 -4.23 3.65 -20.34
C GLY A 86 -3.43 4.69 -19.54
N ALA A 87 -3.80 4.93 -18.28
CA ALA A 87 -3.12 5.87 -17.38
C ALA A 87 -2.21 5.16 -16.36
N GLY A 88 -1.88 3.87 -16.58
CA GLY A 88 -1.14 3.02 -15.65
C GLY A 88 0.21 3.62 -15.22
N GLN A 89 1.01 4.10 -16.17
CA GLN A 89 2.33 4.70 -15.88
C GLN A 89 2.22 5.92 -14.97
N LEU A 90 1.30 6.86 -15.28
CA LEU A 90 1.07 8.03 -14.44
C LEU A 90 0.64 7.62 -13.03
N TRP A 91 -0.26 6.66 -12.91
CA TRP A 91 -0.75 6.16 -11.63
C TRP A 91 0.34 5.45 -10.82
N ALA A 92 1.24 4.73 -11.49
CA ALA A 92 2.42 4.11 -10.90
C ALA A 92 3.38 5.17 -10.34
N PHE A 93 3.66 6.24 -11.08
CA PHE A 93 4.52 7.34 -10.60
C PHE A 93 3.92 8.02 -9.37
N ILE A 94 2.61 8.25 -9.34
CA ILE A 94 1.91 8.79 -8.15
C ILE A 94 2.11 7.85 -6.95
N GLY A 95 1.95 6.53 -7.16
CA GLY A 95 2.15 5.53 -6.11
C GLY A 95 3.57 5.49 -5.57
N ILE A 96 4.57 5.44 -6.47
CA ILE A 96 6.00 5.42 -6.12
C ILE A 96 6.39 6.70 -5.38
N ALA A 97 5.96 7.86 -5.87
CA ALA A 97 6.20 9.14 -5.21
C ALA A 97 5.55 9.17 -3.81
N GLY A 98 4.31 8.68 -3.68
CA GLY A 98 3.63 8.53 -2.40
C GLY A 98 4.42 7.66 -1.42
N VAL A 99 4.84 6.46 -1.84
CA VAL A 99 5.65 5.55 -1.00
C VAL A 99 6.96 6.22 -0.59
N ALA A 100 7.66 6.91 -1.51
CA ALA A 100 8.90 7.61 -1.21
C ALA A 100 8.71 8.70 -0.15
N VAL A 101 7.66 9.53 -0.29
CA VAL A 101 7.33 10.59 0.67
C VAL A 101 6.98 10.02 2.04
N LEU A 102 6.15 8.98 2.10
CA LEU A 102 5.75 8.35 3.36
C LEU A 102 6.94 7.70 4.06
N THR A 103 7.81 7.02 3.30
CA THR A 103 9.04 6.44 3.85
C THR A 103 9.99 7.51 4.36
N ALA A 104 10.12 8.66 3.66
CA ALA A 104 10.91 9.79 4.14
C ALA A 104 10.34 10.39 5.43
N ILE A 105 9.01 10.42 5.58
CA ILE A 105 8.34 10.83 6.83
C ILE A 105 8.65 9.83 7.96
N GLU A 106 8.55 8.53 7.73
CA GLU A 106 8.92 7.51 8.73
C GLU A 106 10.39 7.65 9.17
N ALA A 107 11.30 7.87 8.23
CA ALA A 107 12.71 8.14 8.50
C ALA A 107 12.91 9.42 9.33
N LYS A 108 12.21 10.52 8.98
CA LYS A 108 12.22 11.78 9.75
C LYS A 108 11.69 11.58 11.17
N LEU A 109 10.65 10.78 11.34
CA LEU A 109 10.10 10.41 12.64
C LEU A 109 10.99 9.42 13.40
N ARG A 110 12.00 8.82 12.76
CA ARG A 110 12.83 7.72 13.30
C ARG A 110 11.95 6.57 13.84
N ALA A 111 10.87 6.27 13.13
CA ALA A 111 9.95 5.19 13.48
C ALA A 111 9.39 4.58 12.20
N PHE A 112 9.70 3.30 11.98
CA PHE A 112 9.18 2.53 10.85
C PHE A 112 7.96 1.75 11.30
N CYS A 113 6.81 1.99 10.65
CA CYS A 113 5.59 1.28 10.96
C CYS A 113 5.48 0.03 10.09
N ALA A 114 5.40 -1.15 10.73
CA ALA A 114 5.24 -2.42 10.01
C ALA A 114 3.97 -2.44 9.15
N TYR A 115 2.89 -1.80 9.60
CA TYR A 115 1.66 -1.65 8.81
C TYR A 115 1.89 -0.83 7.53
N CYS A 116 2.52 0.34 7.63
CA CYS A 116 2.86 1.17 6.47
C CYS A 116 3.80 0.43 5.52
N THR A 117 4.77 -0.30 6.06
CA THR A 117 5.71 -1.11 5.26
C THR A 117 4.98 -2.15 4.41
N VAL A 118 4.01 -2.88 4.97
CA VAL A 118 3.21 -3.85 4.18
C VAL A 118 2.42 -3.14 3.08
N ALA A 119 1.79 -2.00 3.38
CA ALA A 119 1.11 -1.20 2.37
C ALA A 119 2.06 -0.71 1.26
N HIS A 120 3.28 -0.28 1.61
CA HIS A 120 4.31 0.13 0.66
C HIS A 120 4.70 -1.02 -0.26
N LEU A 121 4.91 -2.22 0.27
CA LEU A 121 5.26 -3.39 -0.53
C LEU A 121 4.15 -3.77 -1.53
N ILE A 122 2.88 -3.77 -1.09
CA ILE A 122 1.73 -4.03 -1.98
C ILE A 122 1.64 -2.94 -3.05
N GLY A 123 1.79 -1.67 -2.66
CA GLY A 123 1.76 -0.53 -3.57
C GLY A 123 2.87 -0.56 -4.61
N LEU A 124 4.10 -0.85 -4.22
CA LEU A 124 5.24 -0.98 -5.13
C LEU A 124 5.08 -2.17 -6.08
N ALA A 125 4.59 -3.31 -5.62
CA ALA A 125 4.30 -4.45 -6.49
C ALA A 125 3.23 -4.09 -7.55
N ALA A 126 2.14 -3.42 -7.15
CA ALA A 126 1.11 -2.99 -8.08
C ALA A 126 1.64 -1.91 -9.06
N ALA A 127 2.41 -0.94 -8.58
CA ALA A 127 3.01 0.10 -9.41
C ALA A 127 4.02 -0.47 -10.42
N ALA A 128 4.83 -1.45 -10.03
CA ALA A 128 5.73 -2.15 -10.94
C ALA A 128 4.98 -2.83 -12.09
N LEU A 129 3.83 -3.46 -11.79
CA LEU A 129 2.98 -4.06 -12.83
C LEU A 129 2.34 -3.00 -13.74
N LEU A 130 1.90 -1.88 -13.19
CA LEU A 130 1.38 -0.76 -13.98
C LEU A 130 2.42 -0.09 -14.88
N LEU A 131 3.71 -0.17 -14.55
CA LEU A 131 4.81 0.28 -15.42
C LEU A 131 5.10 -0.70 -16.57
N SER A 132 4.75 -1.98 -16.39
CA SER A 132 4.93 -3.05 -17.39
C SER A 132 3.70 -3.27 -18.29
N ALA A 133 2.60 -2.58 -18.00
CA ALA A 133 1.34 -2.61 -18.73
C ALA A 133 1.27 -1.50 -19.78
#